data_AF-A0A816G3C6-F1
#
_entry.id   AF-A0A816G3C6-F1
#
_cell.length_a   1.000
_cell.length_b   1.000
_cell.length_c   1.000
_cell.angle_alpha   90.00
_cell.angle_beta   90.00
_cell.angle_gamma   90.00
#
_symmetry.space_group_name_H-M   'P 1'
#
loop_
_entity.id
_entity.type
_entity.pdbx_description
1 polymer ?
#
loop_
_entity_poly.entity_id
_entity_poly.type
_entity_poly.pdbx_seq_one_letter_code
_entity_poly.pdbx_strand_id
1 'polypeptide(L)'
;ARKRGTGPHSNYVISTNVDDLSRDGEFYVGHLKGHNLRSSEYSIYDNRTNPENTEKDAGHTVGCEIAAIIYVSLNDVRSSLLY
;
A
#
# COMPACT_ATOMS: atom_id res chain seq x y z
N ALA A 1 -4.84 -4.79 10.81
CA ALA A 1 -4.89 -4.06 9.51
C ALA A 1 -6.31 -4.08 8.95
N ARG A 2 -6.73 -3.03 8.23
CA ARG A 2 -8.10 -2.88 7.70
C ARG A 2 -8.09 -2.38 6.25
N LYS A 3 -8.89 -3.00 5.37
CA LYS A 3 -9.11 -2.47 4.02
C LYS A 3 -9.84 -1.14 4.11
N ARG A 4 -9.34 -0.11 3.43
CA ARG A 4 -9.92 1.23 3.40
C ARG A 4 -10.25 1.63 1.97
N GLY A 5 -11.38 2.30 1.80
CA GLY A 5 -11.84 2.83 0.52
C GLY A 5 -12.70 1.83 -0.26
N THR A 6 -13.71 2.36 -0.95
CA THR A 6 -14.56 1.64 -1.90
C THR A 6 -13.99 1.64 -3.32
N GLY A 7 -12.80 2.21 -3.49
CA GLY A 7 -12.11 2.32 -4.77
C GLY A 7 -11.71 0.96 -5.35
N PRO A 8 -11.34 0.95 -6.63
CA PRO A 8 -11.06 -0.28 -7.35
C PRO A 8 -9.69 -0.88 -6.98
N HIS A 9 -8.85 -0.13 -6.27
CA HIS A 9 -7.55 -0.56 -5.78
C HIS A 9 -7.63 -1.06 -4.32
N SER A 10 -6.88 -2.11 -4.04
CA SER A 10 -6.75 -2.70 -2.72
C SER A 10 -5.89 -1.83 -1.80
N ASN A 11 -6.51 -1.00 -0.96
CA ASN A 11 -5.81 -0.13 -0.01
C ASN A 11 -6.05 -0.59 1.43
N TYR A 12 -5.01 -0.66 2.25
CA TYR A 12 -5.10 -1.12 3.64
C TYR A 12 -4.34 -0.19 4.59
N VAL A 13 -4.92 -0.01 5.78
CA VAL A 13 -4.27 0.66 6.92
C VAL A 13 -3.66 -0.39 7.84
N ILE A 14 -2.42 -0.17 8.26
CA ILE A 14 -1.67 -1.02 9.18
C ILE A 14 -1.49 -0.23 10.49
N SER A 15 -1.93 -0.84 11.59
CA SER A 15 -1.88 -0.28 12.94
C SER A 15 -1.48 -1.37 13.91
N THR A 16 -0.83 -0.98 15.01
CA THR A 16 -0.49 -1.89 16.12
C THR A 16 -1.64 -2.16 17.07
N ASN A 17 -2.69 -1.33 17.04
CA ASN A 17 -3.89 -1.50 17.86
C ASN A 17 -5.09 -1.92 16.98
N VAL A 18 -5.84 -2.91 17.42
CA VAL A 18 -7.04 -3.41 16.73
C VAL A 18 -8.21 -2.44 16.86
N ASP A 19 -8.28 -1.70 17.97
CA ASP A 19 -9.36 -0.75 18.24
C ASP A 19 -9.19 0.56 17.46
N ASP A 20 -7.96 0.86 17.01
CA ASP A 20 -7.64 2.04 16.22
C ASP A 20 -7.01 1.68 14.87
N LEU A 21 -7.87 1.56 13.86
CA LEU A 21 -7.49 1.24 12.47
C LEU A 21 -7.64 2.47 11.56
N SER A 22 -7.26 3.64 12.07
CA SER A 22 -7.36 4.93 11.39
C SER A 22 -5.99 5.41 10.89
N ARG A 23 -5.98 6.24 9.85
CA ARG A 23 -4.73 6.81 9.32
C ARG A 23 -4.18 7.93 10.20
N ASP A 24 -5.09 8.64 10.88
CA ASP A 24 -4.79 9.74 11.81
C ASP A 24 -4.75 9.24 13.26
N GLY A 25 -4.75 7.91 13.45
CA GLY A 25 -4.68 7.27 14.75
C GLY A 25 -3.26 7.25 15.31
N GLU A 26 -3.15 7.25 16.64
CA GLU A 26 -1.85 7.21 17.33
C GLU A 26 -1.08 5.91 17.03
N PHE A 27 -1.82 4.83 16.77
CA PHE A 27 -1.26 3.51 16.49
C PHE A 27 -0.98 3.26 15.00
N TYR A 28 -1.10 4.28 14.15
CA TYR A 28 -0.85 4.18 12.72
C TYR A 28 0.64 3.94 12.40
N VAL A 29 0.93 2.82 11.74
CA VAL A 29 2.30 2.41 11.38
C VAL A 29 2.57 2.56 9.89
N GLY A 30 1.54 2.48 9.05
CA GLY A 30 1.73 2.54 7.61
C GLY A 30 0.53 2.06 6.82
N HIS A 31 0.71 1.93 5.51
CA HIS A 31 -0.35 1.51 4.61
C HIS A 31 0.17 0.65 3.46
N LEU A 32 -0.70 -0.21 2.95
CA LEU A 32 -0.45 -1.02 1.77
C LEU A 32 -1.34 -0.52 0.63
N LYS A 33 -0.76 -0.31 -0.54
CA LYS A 33 -1.41 0.19 -1.74
C LYS A 33 -1.27 -0.85 -2.85
N GLY A 34 -2.39 -1.35 -3.36
CA GLY A 34 -2.43 -2.15 -4.57
C GLY A 34 -2.38 -1.25 -5.80
N HIS A 35 -1.42 -1.48 -6.70
CA HIS A 35 -1.25 -0.64 -7.90
C HIS A 35 -2.21 -1.06 -9.02
N ASN A 36 -2.49 -2.35 -9.13
CA ASN A 36 -3.29 -2.90 -10.23
C ASN A 36 -4.70 -3.30 -9.76
N LEU A 37 -5.68 -3.26 -10.66
CA LEU A 37 -7.05 -3.75 -10.41
C LEU A 37 -7.07 -5.24 -10.01
N ARG A 38 -6.20 -6.03 -10.65
CA ARG A 38 -5.98 -7.44 -10.31
C ARG A 38 -5.32 -7.64 -8.96
N SER A 39 -4.82 -6.56 -8.35
CA SER A 39 -4.09 -6.57 -7.08
C SER A 39 -2.98 -7.64 -7.09
N SER A 40 -2.25 -7.74 -8.20
CA SER A 40 -1.06 -8.59 -8.29
C SER A 40 0.18 -7.89 -7.74
N GLU A 41 0.16 -6.55 -7.69
CA GLU A 41 1.27 -5.73 -7.25
C GLU A 41 0.83 -4.84 -6.09
N TYR A 42 1.61 -4.87 -5.02
CA TYR A 42 1.37 -4.11 -3.81
C TYR A 42 2.66 -3.46 -3.33
N SER A 43 2.57 -2.20 -2.90
CA SER A 43 3.64 -1.52 -2.18
C SER A 43 3.22 -1.24 -0.75
N ILE A 44 4.16 -1.38 0.16
CA ILE A 44 4.01 -1.10 1.59
C ILE A 44 4.78 0.19 1.88
N TYR A 45 4.10 1.13 2.52
CA TYR A 45 4.64 2.41 2.92
C TYR A 45 4.62 2.54 4.44
N ASP A 46 5.63 3.22 4.97
CA ASP A 46 5.68 3.61 6.37
C ASP A 46 4.63 4.69 6.72
N ASN A 47 4.65 5.17 7.97
CA ASN A 47 3.65 6.12 8.47
C ASN A 47 3.80 7.53 7.90
N ARG A 48 4.89 7.79 7.16
CA ARG A 48 5.31 9.10 6.71
C ARG A 48 4.45 9.61 5.55
N THR A 49 4.53 10.91 5.28
CA THR A 49 3.61 11.60 4.38
C THR A 49 3.94 11.38 2.92
N ASN A 50 2.92 11.11 2.12
CA ASN A 50 3.06 10.86 0.69
C ASN A 50 3.76 12.04 -0.04
N PRO A 51 4.81 11.80 -0.86
CA PRO A 51 5.59 12.85 -1.53
C PRO A 51 4.73 13.84 -2.33
N GLU A 52 3.69 13.36 -3.02
CA GLU A 52 2.78 14.19 -3.82
C GLU A 52 1.95 15.19 -2.99
N ASN A 53 1.82 14.96 -1.68
CA ASN A 53 1.16 15.89 -0.76
C ASN A 53 2.16 16.78 0.01
N THR A 54 3.47 16.61 -0.23
CA THR A 54 4.53 17.19 0.61
C THR A 54 4.85 18.65 0.24
N GLU A 55 4.41 19.15 -0.93
CA GLU A 55 4.56 20.57 -1.28
C GLU A 55 3.85 21.52 -0.30
N LYS A 56 2.90 21.03 0.50
CA LYS A 56 2.15 21.84 1.47
C LYS A 56 2.79 21.91 2.85
N ASP A 57 3.72 21.01 3.19
CA ASP A 57 4.28 20.88 4.53
C ASP A 57 5.79 20.66 4.48
N ALA A 58 6.54 21.77 4.41
CA ALA A 58 8.00 21.84 4.24
C ALA A 58 8.85 21.19 5.37
N GLY A 59 8.23 20.47 6.31
CA GLY A 59 8.89 19.81 7.44
C GLY A 59 8.56 18.32 7.60
N HIS A 60 7.65 17.75 6.79
CA HIS A 60 7.27 16.35 6.94
C HIS A 60 8.18 15.44 6.12
N THR A 61 8.72 14.40 6.77
CA THR A 61 9.54 13.40 6.09
C THR A 61 8.67 12.62 5.11
N VAL A 62 9.15 12.50 3.87
CA VAL A 62 8.47 11.78 2.79
C VAL A 62 8.29 10.30 3.16
N GLY A 63 7.10 9.78 2.87
CA GLY A 63 6.70 8.38 2.91
C GLY A 63 7.62 7.54 2.06
N CYS A 64 8.35 6.62 2.68
CA CYS A 64 9.22 5.70 1.96
C CYS A 64 8.48 4.38 1.73
N GLU A 65 8.59 3.87 0.51
CA GLU A 65 8.25 2.48 0.23
C GLU A 65 9.27 1.59 0.95
N ILE A 66 8.77 0.70 1.81
CA ILE A 66 9.61 -0.21 2.61
C ILE A 66 9.65 -1.62 2.04
N ALA A 67 8.64 -2.00 1.24
CA ALA A 67 8.58 -3.30 0.60
C ALA A 67 7.58 -3.30 -0.57
N ALA A 68 7.81 -4.20 -1.52
CA ALA A 68 6.89 -4.50 -2.61
C ALA A 68 6.58 -6.00 -2.67
N ILE A 69 5.36 -6.35 -3.06
CA ILE A 69 4.89 -7.73 -3.24
C ILE A 69 4.32 -7.84 -4.65
N ILE A 70 4.84 -8.78 -5.43
CA ILE A 70 4.39 -9.07 -6.79
C ILE A 70 3.98 -10.54 -6.86
N TYR A 71 2.71 -10.78 -7.16
CA TYR A 71 2.15 -12.10 -7.45
C TYR A 71 2.20 -12.34 -8.95
N VAL A 72 2.85 -13.42 -9.34
CA VAL A 72 2.86 -13.89 -10.73
C VAL A 72 1.84 -15.00 -10.86
N SER A 73 0.95 -14.89 -11.84
CA SER A 73 0.01 -15.96 -12.15
C SER A 73 0.73 -17.09 -12.86
N LEU A 74 0.52 -18.34 -12.42
CA LEU A 74 1.03 -19.51 -13.14
C LEU A 74 0.52 -19.60 -14.59
N ASN A 75 -0.62 -18.97 -14.88
CA ASN A 75 -1.13 -18.87 -16.24
C ASN A 75 -0.29 -17.94 -17.12
N ASP A 76 0.30 -16.89 -16.56
CA ASP A 76 1.20 -15.97 -17.28
C ASP A 76 2.57 -16.61 -17.55
N VAL A 77 2.99 -17.55 -16.70
CA VAL A 77 4.22 -18.33 -16.90
C VAL A 77 4.04 -19.43 -17.95
N ARG A 78 2.85 -20.04 -18.01
CA ARG A 78 2.55 -21.09 -18.99
C ARG A 78 2.36 -20.55 -20.40
N SER A 79 1.82 -19.34 -20.55
CA SER A 79 1.70 -18.68 -21.85
C SER A 79 3.06 -18.26 -22.43
N SER A 80 4.07 -17.97 -21.59
CA SER A 80 5.42 -17.65 -22.06
C SER A 80 6.28 -18.87 -22.40
N LEU A 81 5.94 -20.05 -21.87
CA LEU A 81 6.60 -21.34 -22.18
C LEU A 81 6.00 -22.08 -23.38
N LEU A 82 4.95 -21.53 -24.01
CA LEU A 82 4.27 -22.10 -25.18
C LEU A 82 4.71 -21.47 -26.51
N TYR A 83 5.82 -20.74 -26.53
CA TYR A 83 6.50 -20.24 -27.74
C TYR A 83 7.90 -20.81 -27.87
#